data_AF-A0A4Z0QU43-F1
#
_entry.id   AF-A0A4Z0QU43-F1
#
_cell.length_a   1.000
_cell.length_b   1.000
_cell.length_c   1.000
_cell.angle_alpha   90.00
_cell.angle_beta   90.00
_cell.angle_gamma   90.00
#
_symmetry.space_group_name_H-M   'P 1'
#
loop_
_entity.id
_entity.type
_entity.pdbx_description
1 polymer ?
#
loop_
_entity_poly.entity_id
_entity_poly.type
_entity_poly.pdbx_seq_one_letter_code
_entity_poly.pdbx_strand_id
1 'polypeptide(L)'
;MNVSWITKEIGGLDLPQLGFAILNTLIYLVVILLFARIAYGLSIYMLRRVLVQRKGKQLLDERKANTLFSLLRSIAFYLITISVIMHVFKRLFNFDTGTILASASVLGVALGFGSQSLVKDMIGGFFILFEDQFSVGDYVKVGGFSGTVEETGIRATHLRDWGGELHIIPNGSITAVTNFSRGKMRALVDILIPYEEDLDRAMEVMHTVCETVSAEFGEKIIDAPTVQGVIQFGERNAVLRVVAYTQPNEQWNLERELRLGIHRAFLKEGIRTPQVQNFVMMDPQRD
;
A
#
# COMPACT_ATOMS: atom_id res chain seq x y z
N MET A 1 77.45 30.08 -31.96
CA MET A 1 76.03 30.16 -31.59
C MET A 1 75.92 29.71 -30.14
N ASN A 2 75.72 30.66 -29.22
CA ASN A 2 75.85 30.43 -27.78
C ASN A 2 74.54 29.82 -27.24
N VAL A 3 74.59 28.54 -26.85
CA VAL A 3 73.44 27.72 -26.43
C VAL A 3 73.13 27.89 -24.92
N SER A 4 73.78 28.87 -24.26
CA SER A 4 73.67 29.10 -22.81
C SER A 4 72.30 29.57 -22.31
N TRP A 5 71.40 30.01 -23.20
CA TRP A 5 70.03 30.34 -22.85
C TRP A 5 69.19 29.08 -22.54
N ILE A 6 69.44 27.96 -23.23
CA ILE A 6 68.76 26.68 -22.98
C ILE A 6 69.14 26.12 -21.59
N THR A 7 70.41 26.22 -21.21
CA THR A 7 70.87 25.74 -19.90
C THR A 7 70.39 26.61 -18.74
N LYS A 8 70.05 27.88 -18.98
CA LYS A 8 69.56 28.81 -17.95
C LYS A 8 68.07 28.61 -17.65
N GLU A 9 67.31 28.14 -18.64
CA GLU A 9 65.88 27.83 -18.52
C GLU A 9 65.65 26.40 -17.99
N ILE A 10 66.55 25.46 -18.32
CA ILE A 10 66.57 24.09 -17.75
C ILE A 10 67.19 24.07 -16.34
N GLY A 11 68.13 24.98 -16.02
CA GLY A 11 68.82 25.05 -14.74
C GLY A 11 68.00 25.60 -13.56
N GLY A 12 66.76 26.06 -13.81
CA GLY A 12 65.80 26.48 -12.78
C GLY A 12 64.72 25.44 -12.46
N LEU A 13 64.71 24.29 -13.15
CA LEU A 13 63.87 23.16 -12.76
C LEU A 13 64.58 22.36 -11.67
N ASP A 14 64.09 22.45 -10.44
CA ASP A 14 64.46 21.52 -9.37
C ASP A 14 63.97 20.10 -9.73
N LEU A 15 64.78 19.36 -10.51
CA LEU A 15 64.54 17.96 -10.90
C LEU A 15 64.11 17.05 -9.72
N PRO A 16 64.67 17.22 -8.50
CA PRO A 16 64.20 16.46 -7.34
C PRO A 16 62.74 16.77 -6.99
N GLN A 17 62.33 18.04 -6.99
CA GLN A 17 60.96 18.45 -6.65
C GLN A 17 59.96 17.96 -7.70
N LEU A 18 60.33 18.01 -8.98
CA LEU A 18 59.50 17.47 -10.06
C LEU A 18 59.32 15.95 -9.90
N GLY A 19 60.39 15.24 -9.57
CA GLY A 19 60.35 13.80 -9.29
C GLY A 19 59.44 13.43 -8.12
N PHE A 20 59.53 14.16 -7.00
CA PHE A 20 58.64 13.95 -5.85
C PHE A 20 57.16 14.24 -6.17
N ALA A 21 56.86 15.28 -6.94
CA ALA A 21 55.49 15.63 -7.34
C ALA A 21 54.87 14.56 -8.26
N ILE A 22 55.64 14.06 -9.22
CA ILE A 22 55.22 12.98 -10.13
C ILE A 22 54.98 11.69 -9.35
N LEU A 23 55.92 11.32 -8.46
CA LEU A 23 55.81 10.13 -7.62
C LEU A 23 54.56 10.18 -6.72
N ASN A 24 54.32 11.31 -6.05
CA ASN A 24 53.14 11.49 -5.19
C ASN A 24 51.82 11.39 -5.99
N THR A 25 51.81 11.92 -7.21
CA THR A 25 50.65 11.83 -8.10
C THR A 25 50.41 10.39 -8.57
N LEU A 26 51.46 9.66 -8.93
CA LEU A 26 51.37 8.24 -9.28
C LEU A 26 50.88 7.39 -8.11
N ILE A 27 51.42 7.60 -6.90
CA ILE A 27 50.96 6.92 -5.69
C ILE A 27 49.48 7.19 -5.45
N TYR A 28 49.05 8.45 -5.53
CA TYR A 28 47.64 8.81 -5.38
C TYR A 28 46.74 8.10 -6.40
N LEU A 29 47.14 8.07 -7.68
CA LEU A 29 46.40 7.38 -8.75
C LEU A 29 46.30 5.87 -8.49
N VAL A 30 47.38 5.24 -8.01
CA VAL A 30 47.36 3.81 -7.65
C VAL A 30 46.42 3.57 -6.46
N VAL A 31 46.49 4.42 -5.43
CA VAL A 31 45.65 4.30 -4.22
C VAL A 31 44.17 4.47 -4.57
N ILE A 32 43.80 5.46 -5.38
CA ILE A 32 42.39 5.67 -5.72
C ILE A 32 41.84 4.57 -6.62
N LEU A 33 42.63 4.04 -7.56
CA LEU A 33 42.22 2.90 -8.40
C LEU A 33 42.08 1.62 -7.57
N LEU A 34 42.99 1.40 -6.60
CA LEU A 34 42.89 0.30 -5.66
C LEU A 34 41.62 0.42 -4.82
N PHE A 35 41.36 1.60 -4.25
CA PHE A 35 40.16 1.88 -3.47
C PHE A 35 38.90 1.65 -4.30
N ALA A 36 38.85 2.16 -5.53
CA ALA A 36 37.72 1.96 -6.44
C ALA A 36 37.51 0.47 -6.77
N ARG A 37 38.59 -0.29 -6.98
CA ARG A 37 38.51 -1.74 -7.22
C ARG A 37 37.99 -2.51 -6.01
N ILE A 38 38.43 -2.14 -4.80
CA ILE A 38 37.93 -2.71 -3.55
C ILE A 38 36.45 -2.34 -3.37
N ALA A 39 36.08 -1.07 -3.54
CA ALA A 39 34.71 -0.59 -3.40
C ALA A 39 33.76 -1.26 -4.39
N TYR A 40 34.17 -1.41 -5.67
CA TYR A 40 33.38 -2.11 -6.69
C TYR A 40 33.26 -3.61 -6.38
N GLY A 41 34.36 -4.25 -5.96
CA GLY A 41 34.35 -5.65 -5.54
C GLY A 41 33.42 -5.89 -4.34
N LEU A 42 33.47 -5.02 -3.33
CA LEU A 42 32.60 -5.05 -2.15
C LEU A 42 31.14 -4.80 -2.53
N SER A 43 30.87 -3.84 -3.40
CA SER A 43 29.51 -3.53 -3.89
C SER A 43 28.90 -4.75 -4.60
N ILE A 44 29.64 -5.38 -5.51
CA ILE A 44 29.18 -6.60 -6.20
C ILE A 44 29.01 -7.76 -5.21
N TYR A 45 29.94 -7.93 -4.28
CA TYR A 45 29.85 -8.95 -3.24
C TYR A 45 28.57 -8.79 -2.41
N MET A 46 28.28 -7.58 -1.93
CA MET A 46 27.06 -7.27 -1.17
C MET A 46 25.80 -7.49 -2.02
N LEU A 47 25.77 -6.99 -3.26
CA LEU A 47 24.63 -7.16 -4.18
C LEU A 47 24.34 -8.65 -4.44
N ARG A 48 25.38 -9.44 -4.72
CA ARG A 48 25.24 -10.89 -4.94
C ARG A 48 24.80 -11.60 -3.67
N ARG A 49 25.30 -11.20 -2.50
CA ARG A 49 24.91 -11.78 -1.21
C ARG A 49 23.44 -11.53 -0.89
N VAL A 50 22.94 -10.31 -1.14
CA VAL A 50 21.55 -9.94 -0.84
C VAL A 50 20.57 -10.53 -1.86
N LEU A 51 20.90 -10.49 -3.16
CA LEU A 51 19.97 -10.86 -4.23
C LEU A 51 20.02 -12.34 -4.64
N VAL A 52 21.19 -12.98 -4.59
CA VAL A 52 21.42 -14.32 -5.17
C VAL A 52 21.68 -15.39 -4.10
N GLN A 53 22.34 -15.04 -2.99
CA GLN A 53 22.71 -16.01 -1.95
C GLN A 53 21.62 -16.28 -0.90
N ARG A 54 20.39 -15.77 -1.05
CA ARG A 54 19.24 -16.25 -0.25
C ARG A 54 18.82 -17.66 -0.73
N LYS A 55 19.69 -18.65 -0.52
CA LYS A 55 19.36 -20.08 -0.61
C LYS A 55 18.44 -20.41 0.57
N GLY A 56 17.16 -20.69 0.30
CA GLY A 56 16.29 -21.32 1.29
C GLY A 56 14.80 -20.99 1.22
N LYS A 57 14.39 -19.88 0.61
CA LYS A 57 12.98 -19.56 0.36
C LYS A 57 12.87 -18.82 -0.97
N GLN A 58 12.11 -19.35 -1.93
CA GLN A 58 11.80 -18.74 -3.24
C GLN A 58 11.00 -17.42 -3.05
N LEU A 59 11.61 -16.38 -2.49
CA LEU A 59 10.96 -15.09 -2.33
C LEU A 59 11.07 -14.22 -3.59
N LEU A 60 12.03 -14.54 -4.47
CA LEU A 60 12.24 -13.86 -5.75
C LEU A 60 12.60 -14.89 -6.82
N ASP A 61 11.92 -14.78 -7.96
CA ASP A 61 12.22 -15.55 -9.17
C ASP A 61 13.67 -15.29 -9.60
N GLU A 62 14.45 -16.34 -9.88
CA GLU A 62 15.89 -16.23 -10.21
C GLU A 62 16.12 -15.28 -11.39
N ARG A 63 15.16 -15.23 -12.33
CA ARG A 63 15.18 -14.29 -13.46
C ARG A 63 15.11 -12.85 -12.99
N LYS A 64 14.16 -12.52 -12.10
CA LYS A 64 14.01 -11.16 -11.53
C LYS A 64 15.24 -10.74 -10.74
N ALA A 65 15.80 -11.65 -9.94
CA ALA A 65 17.01 -11.39 -9.17
C ALA A 65 18.23 -11.08 -10.06
N ASN A 66 18.40 -11.83 -11.16
CA ASN A 66 19.48 -11.61 -12.12
C ASN A 66 19.33 -10.29 -12.88
N THR A 67 18.12 -9.93 -13.31
CA THR A 67 17.86 -8.63 -13.95
C THR A 67 18.18 -7.48 -12.98
N LEU A 68 17.70 -7.56 -11.74
CA LEU A 68 17.96 -6.52 -10.74
C LEU A 68 19.45 -6.41 -10.39
N PHE A 69 20.14 -7.54 -10.28
CA PHE A 69 21.59 -7.56 -10.08
C PHE A 69 22.34 -6.88 -11.23
N SER A 70 21.96 -7.15 -12.48
CA SER A 70 22.58 -6.52 -13.66
C SER A 70 22.40 -5.00 -13.65
N LEU A 71 21.18 -4.53 -13.34
CA LEU A 71 20.86 -3.11 -13.24
C LEU A 71 21.68 -2.43 -12.12
N LEU A 72 21.67 -2.98 -10.90
CA LEU A 72 22.40 -2.40 -9.76
C LEU A 72 23.92 -2.44 -9.95
N ARG A 73 24.45 -3.50 -10.58
CA ARG A 73 25.86 -3.58 -10.95
C ARG A 73 26.25 -2.46 -11.92
N SER A 74 25.41 -2.20 -12.92
CA SER A 74 25.64 -1.14 -13.90
C SER A 74 25.63 0.23 -13.23
N ILE A 75 24.66 0.49 -12.35
CA ILE A 75 24.58 1.72 -11.56
C ILE A 75 25.85 1.90 -10.70
N ALA A 76 26.25 0.86 -9.95
CA ALA A 76 27.46 0.90 -9.13
C ALA A 76 28.72 1.17 -9.96
N PHE A 77 28.84 0.54 -11.14
CA PHE A 77 29.94 0.78 -12.06
C PHE A 77 30.02 2.25 -12.50
N TYR A 78 28.91 2.84 -12.95
CA TYR A 78 28.89 4.24 -13.39
C TYR A 78 29.18 5.22 -12.25
N LEU A 79 28.57 5.02 -11.07
CA LEU A 79 28.80 5.89 -9.90
C LEU A 79 30.27 5.88 -9.45
N ILE A 80 30.89 4.70 -9.37
CA ILE A 80 32.29 4.56 -8.97
C ILE A 80 33.21 5.16 -10.05
N THR A 81 32.94 4.89 -11.33
CA THR A 81 33.75 5.40 -12.44
C THR A 81 33.72 6.93 -12.51
N ILE A 82 32.53 7.54 -12.42
CA ILE A 82 32.37 9.00 -12.38
C ILE A 82 33.11 9.59 -11.17
N SER A 83 33.00 8.96 -10.00
CA SER A 83 33.67 9.41 -8.78
C SER A 83 35.20 9.41 -8.93
N VAL A 84 35.76 8.34 -9.51
CA VAL A 84 37.22 8.25 -9.79
C VAL A 84 37.64 9.32 -10.78
N ILE A 85 36.91 9.48 -11.89
CA ILE A 85 37.20 10.50 -12.90
C ILE A 85 37.25 11.89 -12.25
N MET A 86 36.24 12.27 -11.45
CA MET A 86 36.22 13.57 -10.76
C MET A 86 37.45 13.79 -9.89
N HIS A 87 37.87 12.79 -9.12
CA HIS A 87 39.05 12.89 -8.25
C HIS A 87 40.35 13.00 -9.04
N VAL A 88 40.47 12.30 -10.17
CA VAL A 88 41.64 12.37 -11.06
C VAL A 88 41.73 13.75 -11.69
N PHE A 89 40.61 14.30 -12.20
CA PHE A 89 40.58 15.63 -12.79
C PHE A 89 40.94 16.73 -11.79
N LYS A 90 40.43 16.62 -10.55
CA LYS A 90 40.81 17.51 -9.47
C LYS A 90 42.31 17.46 -9.18
N ARG A 91 42.90 16.26 -9.13
CA ARG A 91 44.31 16.09 -8.76
C ARG A 91 45.27 16.54 -9.86
N LEU A 92 44.95 16.27 -11.13
CA LEU A 92 45.85 16.53 -12.27
C LEU A 92 45.69 17.94 -12.85
N PHE A 93 44.46 18.43 -12.95
CA PHE A 93 44.14 19.69 -13.61
C PHE A 93 43.71 20.78 -12.64
N ASN A 94 43.74 20.50 -11.32
CA ASN A 94 43.19 21.37 -10.28
C ASN A 94 41.76 21.85 -10.60
N PHE A 95 40.99 20.97 -11.26
CA PHE A 95 39.66 21.28 -11.73
C PHE A 95 38.71 21.47 -10.55
N ASP A 96 37.85 22.49 -10.60
CA ASP A 96 36.83 22.68 -9.58
C ASP A 96 35.72 21.64 -9.71
N THR A 97 35.81 20.60 -8.89
CA THR A 97 34.77 19.57 -8.77
C THR A 97 33.47 20.12 -8.21
N GLY A 98 33.48 21.28 -7.55
CA GLY A 98 32.30 21.95 -7.01
C GLY A 98 31.32 22.31 -8.12
N THR A 99 31.80 22.85 -9.24
CA THR A 99 30.98 23.19 -10.41
C THR A 99 30.28 21.95 -11.02
N ILE A 100 30.98 20.82 -11.15
CA ILE A 100 30.39 19.56 -11.64
C ILE A 100 29.38 19.01 -10.63
N LEU A 101 29.68 19.08 -9.33
CA LEU A 101 28.77 18.60 -8.30
C LEU A 101 27.51 19.46 -8.22
N ALA A 102 27.64 20.78 -8.41
CA ALA A 102 26.53 21.71 -8.48
C ALA A 102 25.61 21.40 -9.67
N SER A 103 26.16 21.13 -10.85
CA SER A 103 25.36 20.73 -12.02
C SER A 103 24.74 19.34 -11.86
N ALA A 104 25.47 18.37 -11.28
CA ALA A 104 24.95 17.05 -10.95
C ALA A 104 23.81 17.10 -9.91
N SER A 105 23.79 18.10 -9.03
CA SER A 105 22.73 18.27 -8.03
C SER A 105 21.37 18.53 -8.66
N VAL A 106 21.32 19.30 -9.77
CA VAL A 106 20.06 19.54 -10.50
C VAL A 106 19.50 18.22 -11.06
N LEU A 107 20.36 17.39 -11.64
CA LEU A 107 19.98 16.04 -12.09
C LEU A 107 19.54 15.15 -10.92
N GLY A 108 20.24 15.23 -9.78
CA GLY A 108 19.88 14.52 -8.55
C GLY A 108 18.48 14.90 -8.03
N VAL A 109 18.15 16.19 -8.03
CA VAL A 109 16.81 16.68 -7.66
C VAL A 109 15.75 16.17 -8.63
N ALA A 110 16.01 16.19 -9.94
CA ALA A 110 15.08 15.66 -10.93
C ALA A 110 14.80 14.15 -10.71
N LEU A 111 15.84 13.35 -10.44
CA LEU A 111 15.70 11.94 -10.09
C LEU A 111 14.96 11.75 -8.74
N GLY A 112 15.20 12.62 -7.77
CA GLY A 112 14.51 12.65 -6.49
C GLY A 112 13.00 12.85 -6.66
N PHE A 113 12.59 13.86 -7.42
CA PHE A 113 11.17 14.06 -7.73
C PHE A 113 10.57 12.90 -8.53
N GLY A 114 11.33 12.32 -9.47
CA GLY A 114 10.88 11.14 -10.21
C GLY A 114 10.68 9.88 -9.35
N SER A 115 11.38 9.78 -8.21
CA SER A 115 11.31 8.65 -7.28
C SER A 115 10.49 8.93 -6.02
N GLN A 116 9.90 10.12 -5.89
CA GLN A 116 9.16 10.53 -4.70
C GLN A 116 8.00 9.60 -4.38
N SER A 117 7.27 9.12 -5.38
CA SER A 117 6.14 8.19 -5.20
C SER A 117 6.60 6.85 -4.62
N LEU A 118 7.75 6.32 -5.06
CA LEU A 118 8.33 5.09 -4.53
C LEU A 118 8.67 5.25 -3.04
N VAL A 119 9.28 6.37 -2.66
CA VAL A 119 9.62 6.65 -1.25
C VAL A 119 8.35 6.78 -0.42
N LYS A 120 7.33 7.48 -0.93
CA LYS A 120 6.01 7.60 -0.29
C LYS A 120 5.37 6.24 -0.06
N ASP A 121 5.41 5.36 -1.06
CA ASP A 121 4.88 4.00 -0.96
C ASP A 121 5.62 3.17 0.10
N MET A 122 6.95 3.23 0.14
CA MET A 122 7.73 2.48 1.12
C MET A 122 7.47 2.94 2.56
N ILE A 123 7.38 4.26 2.77
CA ILE A 123 7.07 4.82 4.09
C ILE A 123 5.64 4.45 4.51
N GLY A 124 4.67 4.57 3.58
CA GLY A 124 3.29 4.16 3.85
C GLY A 124 3.19 2.69 4.20
N GLY A 125 3.87 1.82 3.46
CA GLY A 125 3.92 0.38 3.76
C GLY A 125 4.56 0.06 5.09
N PHE A 126 5.64 0.78 5.45
CA PHE A 126 6.25 0.65 6.76
C PHE A 126 5.26 0.97 7.88
N PHE A 127 4.51 2.08 7.80
CA PHE A 127 3.52 2.43 8.83
C PHE A 127 2.33 1.49 8.88
N ILE A 128 1.83 1.00 7.74
CA ILE A 128 0.78 -0.03 7.71
C ILE A 128 1.20 -1.26 8.53
N LEU A 129 2.45 -1.72 8.34
CA LEU A 129 2.98 -2.88 9.05
C LEU A 129 3.34 -2.57 10.51
N PHE A 130 3.94 -1.40 10.77
CA PHE A 130 4.42 -1.02 12.09
C PHE A 130 3.27 -0.73 13.06
N GLU A 131 2.21 -0.07 12.59
CA GLU A 131 1.00 0.21 13.37
C GLU A 131 -0.03 -0.93 13.32
N ASP A 132 0.25 -1.97 12.53
CA ASP A 132 -0.67 -3.08 12.29
C ASP A 132 -2.09 -2.58 11.91
N GLN A 133 -2.17 -1.67 10.94
CA GLN A 133 -3.46 -1.06 10.54
C GLN A 133 -4.44 -2.11 10.00
N PHE A 134 -3.90 -3.12 9.30
CA PHE A 134 -4.59 -4.31 8.84
C PHE A 134 -3.58 -5.41 8.53
N SER A 135 -4.03 -6.65 8.65
CA SER A 135 -3.20 -7.84 8.44
C SER A 135 -3.68 -8.67 7.26
N VAL A 136 -2.83 -9.57 6.76
CA VAL A 136 -3.21 -10.54 5.72
C VAL A 136 -4.37 -11.39 6.25
N GLY A 137 -5.44 -11.49 5.47
CA GLY A 137 -6.70 -12.14 5.84
C GLY A 137 -7.78 -11.18 6.34
N ASP A 138 -7.47 -9.93 6.67
CA ASP A 138 -8.48 -8.94 7.04
C ASP A 138 -9.31 -8.53 5.81
N TYR A 139 -10.62 -8.40 5.98
CA TYR A 139 -11.50 -7.73 5.01
C TYR A 139 -11.49 -6.23 5.29
N VAL A 140 -11.01 -5.46 4.33
CA VAL A 140 -10.81 -4.02 4.47
C VAL A 140 -11.38 -3.27 3.27
N LYS A 141 -11.68 -1.99 3.48
CA LYS A 141 -11.95 -1.02 2.42
C LYS A 141 -10.88 0.05 2.43
N VAL A 142 -10.27 0.25 1.27
CA VAL A 142 -9.20 1.22 1.04
C VAL A 142 -9.55 2.07 -0.16
N GLY A 143 -9.79 3.36 0.08
CA GLY A 143 -10.31 4.26 -0.94
C GLY A 143 -11.65 3.76 -1.51
N GLY A 144 -11.66 3.45 -2.81
CA GLY A 144 -12.84 2.93 -3.52
C GLY A 144 -12.96 1.41 -3.58
N PHE A 145 -11.97 0.66 -3.10
CA PHE A 145 -11.91 -0.80 -3.22
C PHE A 145 -12.19 -1.47 -1.87
N SER A 146 -12.94 -2.57 -1.88
CA SER A 146 -13.22 -3.40 -0.70
C SER A 146 -12.86 -4.84 -1.00
N GLY A 147 -12.35 -5.58 -0.03
CA GLY A 147 -11.88 -6.94 -0.27
C GLY A 147 -10.99 -7.49 0.84
N THR A 148 -10.59 -8.75 0.69
CA THR A 148 -9.70 -9.43 1.62
C THR A 148 -8.25 -9.16 1.25
N VAL A 149 -7.43 -8.80 2.24
CA VAL A 149 -5.99 -8.59 2.07
C VAL A 149 -5.30 -9.94 1.83
N GLU A 150 -4.71 -10.13 0.65
CA GLU A 150 -3.95 -11.34 0.34
C GLU A 150 -2.45 -11.20 0.63
N GLU A 151 -1.90 -10.01 0.37
CA GLU A 151 -0.48 -9.74 0.54
C GLU A 151 -0.27 -8.27 0.91
N THR A 152 0.55 -8.02 1.92
CA THR A 152 1.02 -6.67 2.25
C THR A 152 2.51 -6.59 1.98
N GLY A 153 2.87 -6.04 0.82
CA GLY A 153 4.26 -5.75 0.48
C GLY A 153 4.72 -4.40 1.01
N ILE A 154 6.03 -4.12 0.94
CA ILE A 154 6.60 -2.84 1.39
C ILE A 154 6.11 -1.67 0.52
N ARG A 155 5.85 -1.89 -0.78
CA ARG A 155 5.42 -0.84 -1.71
C ARG A 155 3.92 -0.86 -2.02
N ALA A 156 3.30 -2.03 -2.02
CA ALA A 156 1.92 -2.19 -2.43
C ALA A 156 1.21 -3.28 -1.62
N THR A 157 -0.09 -3.10 -1.45
CA THR A 157 -1.01 -4.06 -0.85
C THR A 157 -1.87 -4.69 -1.94
N HIS A 158 -2.06 -6.00 -1.87
CA HIS A 158 -2.92 -6.78 -2.75
C HIS A 158 -4.21 -7.12 -2.02
N LEU A 159 -5.33 -6.75 -2.63
CA LEU A 159 -6.66 -6.91 -2.06
C LEU A 159 -7.54 -7.61 -3.08
N ARG A 160 -8.15 -8.72 -2.68
CA ARG A 160 -9.06 -9.49 -3.53
C ARG A 160 -10.50 -9.18 -3.20
N ASP A 161 -11.22 -8.67 -4.19
CA ASP A 161 -12.66 -8.39 -4.05
C ASP A 161 -13.48 -9.68 -4.09
N TRP A 162 -14.74 -9.60 -3.68
CA TRP A 162 -15.71 -10.68 -3.71
C TRP A 162 -15.95 -11.25 -5.11
N GLY A 163 -15.83 -10.43 -6.16
CA GLY A 163 -15.88 -10.87 -7.55
C GLY A 163 -14.65 -11.67 -8.00
N GLY A 164 -13.59 -11.71 -7.18
CA GLY A 164 -12.34 -12.41 -7.44
C GLY A 164 -11.25 -11.54 -8.08
N GLU A 165 -11.53 -10.29 -8.42
CA GLU A 165 -10.56 -9.33 -8.95
C GLU A 165 -9.46 -9.02 -7.94
N LEU A 166 -8.21 -8.90 -8.41
CA LEU A 166 -7.07 -8.51 -7.59
C LEU A 166 -6.76 -7.02 -7.78
N HIS A 167 -6.96 -6.23 -6.74
CA HIS A 167 -6.54 -4.84 -6.68
C HIS A 167 -5.13 -4.72 -6.13
N ILE A 168 -4.22 -4.12 -6.90
CA ILE A 168 -2.84 -3.83 -6.48
C ILE A 168 -2.74 -2.34 -6.19
N ILE A 169 -2.69 -1.99 -4.90
CA ILE A 169 -2.79 -0.61 -4.43
C ILE A 169 -1.43 -0.15 -3.92
N PRO A 170 -0.85 0.93 -4.45
CA PRO A 170 0.37 1.53 -3.90
C PRO A 170 0.12 2.03 -2.47
N ASN A 171 0.98 1.66 -1.53
CA ASN A 171 0.78 1.98 -0.11
C ASN A 171 0.73 3.49 0.14
N GLY A 172 1.44 4.29 -0.66
CA GLY A 172 1.45 5.75 -0.54
C GLY A 172 0.16 6.41 -1.02
N SER A 173 -0.76 5.66 -1.65
CA SER A 173 -2.10 6.12 -2.01
C SER A 173 -3.15 5.83 -0.93
N ILE A 174 -2.81 5.00 0.06
CA ILE A 174 -3.68 4.62 1.17
C ILE A 174 -3.70 5.77 2.18
N THR A 175 -4.77 6.57 2.12
CA THR A 175 -4.97 7.71 3.04
C THR A 175 -5.83 7.34 4.24
N ALA A 176 -6.75 6.40 4.07
CA ALA A 176 -7.61 5.87 5.12
C ALA A 176 -7.97 4.41 4.82
N VAL A 177 -8.16 3.63 5.89
CA VAL A 177 -8.58 2.23 5.87
C VAL A 177 -9.80 2.07 6.76
N THR A 178 -10.82 1.39 6.26
CA THR A 178 -11.90 0.83 7.08
C THR A 178 -11.65 -0.68 7.22
N ASN A 179 -11.41 -1.15 8.43
CA ASN A 179 -11.20 -2.57 8.71
C ASN A 179 -12.50 -3.22 9.23
N PHE A 180 -12.97 -4.27 8.57
CA PHE A 180 -14.18 -5.03 8.94
C PHE A 180 -13.87 -6.36 9.63
N SER A 181 -12.60 -6.60 9.96
CA SER A 181 -12.11 -7.80 10.62
C SER A 181 -11.59 -7.55 12.04
N ARG A 182 -11.67 -6.31 12.55
CA ARG A 182 -11.19 -5.93 13.89
C ARG A 182 -12.28 -5.36 14.78
N GLY A 183 -12.36 -5.85 16.02
CA GLY A 183 -13.36 -5.42 16.98
C GLY A 183 -14.75 -6.01 16.69
N LYS A 184 -15.78 -5.44 17.33
CA LYS A 184 -17.15 -5.89 17.12
C LYS A 184 -17.75 -5.33 15.83
N MET A 185 -18.36 -6.18 15.02
CA MET A 185 -19.00 -5.77 13.77
C MET A 185 -20.49 -5.58 13.97
N ARG A 186 -21.02 -4.48 13.45
CA ARG A 186 -22.45 -4.19 13.57
C ARG A 186 -23.22 -4.85 12.42
N ALA A 187 -24.17 -5.71 12.76
CA ALA A 187 -25.19 -6.19 11.85
C ALA A 187 -26.40 -5.25 11.95
N LEU A 188 -26.87 -4.74 10.82
CA LEU A 188 -27.97 -3.79 10.76
C LEU A 188 -29.01 -4.25 9.73
N VAL A 189 -30.24 -4.46 10.20
CA VAL A 189 -31.36 -4.91 9.38
C VAL A 189 -32.50 -3.91 9.50
N ASP A 190 -32.82 -3.28 8.37
CA ASP A 190 -33.95 -2.38 8.23
C ASP A 190 -35.07 -3.08 7.46
N ILE A 191 -36.27 -3.10 8.04
CA ILE A 191 -37.46 -3.72 7.49
C ILE A 191 -38.54 -2.66 7.33
N LEU A 192 -39.12 -2.61 6.14
CA LEU A 192 -40.19 -1.66 5.81
C LEU A 192 -41.55 -2.31 6.12
N ILE A 193 -42.41 -1.60 6.85
CA ILE A 193 -43.75 -2.04 7.23
C ILE A 193 -44.79 -1.00 6.77
N PRO A 194 -45.86 -1.37 6.04
CA PRO A 194 -46.93 -0.44 5.69
C PRO A 194 -47.60 0.18 6.92
N TYR A 195 -48.13 1.40 6.81
CA TYR A 195 -48.81 2.07 7.92
C TYR A 195 -50.13 1.41 8.33
N GLU A 196 -50.70 0.60 7.43
CA GLU A 196 -51.93 -0.15 7.67
C GLU A 196 -51.70 -1.38 8.57
N GLU A 197 -50.45 -1.80 8.75
CA GLU A 197 -50.10 -2.91 9.63
C GLU A 197 -49.87 -2.43 11.07
N ASP A 198 -50.10 -3.33 12.02
CA ASP A 198 -49.84 -3.08 13.43
C ASP A 198 -48.32 -3.15 13.71
N LEU A 199 -47.72 -1.98 13.96
CA LEU A 199 -46.29 -1.84 14.22
C LEU A 199 -45.87 -2.49 15.53
N ASP A 200 -46.71 -2.46 16.56
CA ASP A 200 -46.41 -3.07 17.86
C ASP A 200 -46.38 -4.58 17.73
N ARG A 201 -47.36 -5.16 17.02
CA ARG A 201 -47.37 -6.58 16.68
C ARG A 201 -46.16 -6.98 15.83
N ALA A 202 -45.79 -6.16 14.85
CA ALA A 202 -44.62 -6.43 14.02
C ALA A 202 -43.32 -6.44 14.84
N MET A 203 -43.16 -5.50 15.78
CA MET A 203 -42.01 -5.46 16.69
C MET A 203 -41.96 -6.69 17.60
N GLU A 204 -43.10 -7.15 18.14
CA GLU A 204 -43.16 -8.36 18.98
C GLU A 204 -42.74 -9.62 18.22
N VAL A 205 -43.18 -9.77 16.98
CA VAL A 205 -42.76 -10.87 16.09
C VAL A 205 -41.26 -10.77 15.79
N MET A 206 -40.75 -9.56 15.52
CA MET A 206 -39.32 -9.35 15.31
C MET A 206 -38.48 -9.70 16.56
N HIS A 207 -38.96 -9.38 17.77
CA HIS A 207 -38.31 -9.76 19.03
C HIS A 207 -38.19 -11.28 19.16
N THR A 208 -39.27 -12.01 18.88
CA THR A 208 -39.27 -13.49 18.92
C THR A 208 -38.25 -14.08 17.94
N VAL A 209 -38.16 -13.52 16.73
CA VAL A 209 -37.16 -13.94 15.74
C VAL A 209 -35.75 -13.61 16.21
N CYS A 210 -35.52 -12.44 16.79
CA CYS A 210 -34.21 -12.05 17.32
C CYS A 210 -33.73 -13.03 18.39
N GLU A 211 -34.60 -13.45 19.31
CA GLU A 211 -34.28 -14.47 20.33
C GLU A 211 -33.92 -15.82 19.69
N THR A 212 -34.72 -16.26 18.72
CA THR A 212 -34.51 -17.53 18.01
C THR A 212 -33.16 -17.54 17.27
N VAL A 213 -32.90 -16.52 16.46
CA VAL A 213 -31.65 -16.37 15.70
C VAL A 213 -30.46 -16.19 16.64
N SER A 214 -30.64 -15.48 17.76
CA SER A 214 -29.60 -15.32 18.76
C SER A 214 -29.18 -16.66 19.37
N ALA A 215 -30.14 -17.56 19.63
CA ALA A 215 -29.86 -18.89 20.15
C ALA A 215 -29.12 -19.77 19.11
N GLU A 216 -29.45 -19.64 17.82
CA GLU A 216 -28.82 -20.40 16.73
C GLU A 216 -27.38 -19.96 16.44
N PHE A 217 -27.10 -18.65 16.47
CA PHE A 217 -25.76 -18.11 16.21
C PHE A 217 -24.79 -18.24 17.40
N GLY A 218 -25.33 -18.37 18.62
CA GLY A 218 -24.56 -18.65 19.83
C GLY A 218 -23.39 -17.68 20.03
N GLU A 219 -22.18 -18.23 20.16
CA GLU A 219 -20.96 -17.48 20.49
C GLU A 219 -20.50 -16.49 19.41
N LYS A 220 -21.07 -16.55 18.19
CA LYS A 220 -20.74 -15.61 17.11
C LYS A 220 -21.31 -14.20 17.36
N ILE A 221 -22.28 -14.08 18.27
CA ILE A 221 -22.89 -12.82 18.67
C ILE A 221 -22.18 -12.29 19.91
N ILE A 222 -21.78 -11.02 19.86
CA ILE A 222 -21.20 -10.28 20.99
C ILE A 222 -22.32 -9.56 21.75
N ASP A 223 -23.14 -8.79 21.03
CA ASP A 223 -24.33 -8.13 21.60
C ASP A 223 -25.58 -8.65 20.86
N ALA A 224 -26.56 -9.13 21.63
CA ALA A 224 -27.77 -9.76 21.10
C ALA A 224 -28.57 -8.84 20.15
N PRO A 225 -29.22 -9.39 19.11
CA PRO A 225 -30.06 -8.61 18.21
C PRO A 225 -31.21 -7.95 18.98
N THR A 226 -31.27 -6.62 18.90
CA THR A 226 -32.26 -5.81 19.59
C THR A 226 -33.08 -5.02 18.57
N VAL A 227 -34.40 -5.10 18.69
CA VAL A 227 -35.33 -4.27 17.91
C VAL A 227 -35.31 -2.86 18.51
N GLN A 228 -34.91 -1.86 17.72
CA GLN A 228 -34.88 -0.46 18.13
C GLN A 228 -36.24 0.24 17.97
N GLY A 229 -37.15 -0.39 17.22
CA GLY A 229 -38.45 0.16 16.85
C GLY A 229 -38.39 1.00 15.58
N VAL A 230 -39.29 1.98 15.48
CA VAL A 230 -39.43 2.85 14.29
C VAL A 230 -38.34 3.91 14.28
N ILE A 231 -37.48 3.87 13.26
CA ILE A 231 -36.35 4.80 13.11
C ILE A 231 -36.61 5.90 12.07
N GLN A 232 -37.53 5.65 11.15
CA GLN A 232 -37.82 6.55 10.04
C GLN A 232 -39.24 6.28 9.51
N PHE A 233 -39.90 7.37 9.14
CA PHE A 233 -41.15 7.36 8.40
C PHE A 233 -40.88 7.58 6.91
N GLY A 234 -41.34 6.68 6.06
CA GLY A 234 -41.36 6.80 4.60
C GLY A 234 -42.73 7.29 4.10
N GLU A 235 -42.89 7.43 2.79
CA GLU A 235 -44.16 7.92 2.22
C GLU A 235 -45.35 6.99 2.48
N ARG A 236 -45.10 5.67 2.53
CA ARG A 236 -46.15 4.64 2.69
C ARG A 236 -45.79 3.53 3.69
N ASN A 237 -44.70 3.72 4.44
CA ASN A 237 -44.20 2.69 5.35
C ASN A 237 -43.41 3.31 6.51
N ALA A 238 -43.39 2.62 7.64
CA ALA A 238 -42.44 2.82 8.71
C ALA A 238 -41.22 1.90 8.51
N VAL A 239 -40.02 2.37 8.87
CA VAL A 239 -38.81 1.55 8.90
C VAL A 239 -38.58 1.07 10.33
N LEU A 240 -38.68 -0.25 10.54
CA LEU A 240 -38.28 -0.91 11.78
C LEU A 240 -36.83 -1.38 11.66
N ARG A 241 -36.03 -1.14 12.71
CA ARG A 241 -34.60 -1.50 12.73
C ARG A 241 -34.28 -2.55 13.78
N VAL A 242 -33.46 -3.52 13.40
CA VAL A 242 -32.75 -4.44 14.30
C VAL A 242 -31.26 -4.14 14.23
N VAL A 243 -30.63 -4.06 15.40
CA VAL A 243 -29.18 -3.91 15.53
C VAL A 243 -28.62 -5.04 16.39
N ALA A 244 -27.52 -5.63 15.95
CA ALA A 244 -26.74 -6.59 16.72
C ALA A 244 -25.25 -6.31 16.55
N TYR A 245 -24.42 -6.83 17.45
CA TYR A 245 -22.97 -6.89 17.25
C TYR A 245 -22.49 -8.32 17.20
N THR A 246 -21.68 -8.65 16.20
CA THR A 246 -21.12 -9.98 15.97
C THR A 246 -19.60 -9.95 16.03
N GLN A 247 -19.02 -11.15 16.09
CA GLN A 247 -17.63 -11.35 15.70
C GLN A 247 -17.39 -10.85 14.27
N PRO A 248 -16.14 -10.47 13.93
CA PRO A 248 -15.83 -10.02 12.59
C PRO A 248 -16.15 -11.06 11.51
N ASN A 249 -16.50 -10.57 10.32
CA ASN A 249 -16.95 -11.35 9.16
C ASN A 249 -18.30 -12.10 9.30
N GLU A 250 -18.93 -12.11 10.47
CA GLU A 250 -20.25 -12.74 10.68
C GLU A 250 -21.43 -11.77 10.49
N GLN A 251 -21.19 -10.46 10.45
CA GLN A 251 -22.25 -9.44 10.41
C GLN A 251 -23.19 -9.63 9.22
N TRP A 252 -22.67 -9.87 8.01
CA TRP A 252 -23.50 -10.07 6.82
C TRP A 252 -24.21 -11.43 6.84
N ASN A 253 -23.68 -12.41 7.55
CA ASN A 253 -24.33 -13.70 7.75
C ASN A 253 -25.53 -13.54 8.67
N LEU A 254 -25.33 -12.90 9.83
CA LEU A 254 -26.41 -12.61 10.77
C LEU A 254 -27.49 -11.74 10.14
N GLU A 255 -27.13 -10.70 9.38
CA GLU A 255 -28.12 -9.87 8.70
C GLU A 255 -28.98 -10.67 7.72
N ARG A 256 -28.39 -11.64 6.99
CA ARG A 256 -29.14 -12.50 6.06
C ARG A 256 -30.11 -13.41 6.80
N GLU A 257 -29.67 -14.03 7.89
CA GLU A 257 -30.51 -14.92 8.69
C GLU A 257 -31.64 -14.16 9.40
N LEU A 258 -31.36 -12.98 9.96
CA LEU A 258 -32.39 -12.10 10.51
C LEU A 258 -33.41 -11.68 9.43
N ARG A 259 -32.97 -11.24 8.24
CA ARG A 259 -33.87 -10.88 7.14
C ARG A 259 -34.78 -12.07 6.75
N LEU A 260 -34.22 -13.27 6.64
CA LEU A 260 -34.95 -14.47 6.26
C LEU A 260 -35.93 -14.92 7.36
N GLY A 261 -35.49 -14.92 8.61
CA GLY A 261 -36.29 -15.28 9.78
C GLY A 261 -37.48 -14.33 9.95
N ILE A 262 -37.24 -13.01 9.85
CA ILE A 262 -38.28 -11.99 9.96
C ILE A 262 -39.29 -12.16 8.81
N HIS A 263 -38.82 -12.35 7.58
CA HIS A 263 -39.71 -12.56 6.44
C HIS A 263 -40.63 -13.78 6.62
N ARG A 264 -40.09 -14.92 7.09
CA ARG A 264 -40.88 -16.13 7.36
C ARG A 264 -41.89 -15.94 8.48
N ALA A 265 -41.48 -15.27 9.55
CA ALA A 265 -42.36 -14.98 10.68
C ALA A 265 -43.51 -14.06 10.29
N PHE A 266 -43.23 -13.01 9.51
CA PHE A 266 -44.26 -12.10 8.99
C PHE A 266 -45.27 -12.81 8.08
N LEU A 267 -44.80 -13.69 7.19
CA LEU A 267 -45.69 -14.49 6.35
C LEU A 267 -46.61 -15.40 7.17
N LYS A 268 -46.09 -16.01 8.24
CA LYS A 268 -46.88 -16.90 9.13
C LYS A 268 -47.93 -16.12 9.92
N GLU A 269 -47.58 -14.92 10.38
CA GLU A 269 -48.45 -14.05 11.16
C GLU A 269 -49.40 -13.20 10.31
N GLY A 270 -49.23 -13.23 8.98
CA GLY A 270 -50.06 -12.47 8.04
C GLY A 270 -49.72 -10.98 7.97
N ILE A 271 -48.55 -10.57 8.46
CA ILE A 271 -48.04 -9.19 8.38
C ILE A 271 -47.54 -8.94 6.96
N ARG A 272 -48.15 -8.00 6.25
CA ARG A 272 -47.81 -7.73 4.85
C ARG A 272 -46.57 -6.85 4.75
N THR A 273 -45.65 -7.23 3.86
CA THR A 273 -44.57 -6.35 3.43
C THR A 273 -45.08 -5.36 2.35
N PRO A 274 -44.44 -4.20 2.18
CA PRO A 274 -44.90 -3.17 1.25
C PRO A 274 -45.03 -3.72 -0.17
N GLN A 275 -46.25 -3.65 -0.72
CA GLN A 275 -46.52 -3.93 -2.13
C GLN A 275 -46.57 -2.61 -2.90
N VAL A 276 -46.01 -2.62 -4.12
CA VAL A 276 -46.16 -1.49 -5.04
C VAL A 276 -47.62 -1.42 -5.49
N GLN A 277 -48.41 -0.57 -4.85
CA GLN A 277 -49.77 -0.26 -5.31
C GLN A 277 -49.68 0.85 -6.36
N ASN A 278 -49.85 0.47 -7.62
CA ASN A 278 -50.04 1.39 -8.73
C ASN A 278 -51.49 1.88 -8.72
N PHE A 279 -51.70 3.14 -8.35
CA PHE A 279 -53.00 3.78 -8.53
C PHE A 279 -53.16 4.16 -10.00
N VAL A 280 -54.03 3.44 -10.72
CA VAL A 280 -54.48 3.86 -12.04
C VAL A 280 -55.66 4.80 -11.82
N MET A 281 -55.46 6.10 -12.01
CA MET A 281 -56.60 7.02 -12.14
C MET A 281 -57.32 6.70 -13.44
N MET A 282 -58.49 6.08 -13.36
CA MET A 282 -59.42 6.02 -14.47
C MET A 282 -60.09 7.39 -14.60
N ASP A 283 -59.88 8.03 -15.75
CA ASP A 283 -60.60 9.25 -16.12
C ASP A 283 -62.07 8.90 -16.42
N PRO A 284 -63.04 9.38 -15.61
CA PRO A 284 -64.45 9.06 -15.80
C PRO A 284 -65.08 9.74 -17.03
N GLN A 285 -64.33 10.53 -17.82
CA GLN A 285 -64.85 11.20 -19.02
C GLN A 285 -64.36 10.61 -20.35
N ARG A 286 -63.85 9.37 -20.35
CA ARG A 286 -63.40 8.68 -21.57
C ARG A 286 -64.30 7.50 -21.93
N ASP A 287 -65.56 7.81 -22.26
CA ASP A 287 -66.46 6.96 -23.06
C ASP A 287 -66.79 7.68 -24.38
#